data_AF-D9W621-F1
#
_entry.id   AF-D9W621-F1
#
_cell.length_a   1.000
_cell.length_b   1.000
_cell.length_c   1.000
_cell.angle_alpha   90.00
_cell.angle_beta   90.00
_cell.angle_gamma   90.00
#
_symmetry.space_group_name_H-M   'P 1'
#
loop_
_entity.id
_entity.type
_entity.pdbx_description
1 polymer ?
#
loop_
_entity_poly.entity_id
_entity_poly.type
_entity_poly.pdbx_seq_one_letter_code
_entity_poly.pdbx_strand_id
1 'polypeptide(L)'
;MMSPARYQSRSRSEAPFDVSSAGVLRVVSDSRTPVFLTVHASGRRRYGYWQPYDSATNRGGCYVALPTPECDRLYSEGRATLGEPLVDHAKTTYRVRPAPSPVAPVRIPVASVPAAAMAPRLAA
;
A
#
# COMPACT_ATOMS: atom_id res chain seq x y z
N MET A 1 18.76 -39.07 -10.31
CA MET A 1 17.33 -38.69 -10.33
C MET A 1 17.12 -37.56 -9.33
N MET A 2 17.01 -36.30 -9.78
CA MET A 2 16.69 -35.17 -8.89
C MET A 2 15.23 -35.27 -8.45
N SER A 3 15.00 -35.33 -7.14
CA SER A 3 13.67 -35.24 -6.56
C SER A 3 13.06 -33.86 -6.85
N PRO A 4 11.81 -33.75 -7.34
CA PRO A 4 11.16 -32.46 -7.42
C PRO A 4 10.89 -32.01 -5.99
N ALA A 5 11.62 -30.98 -5.55
CA ALA A 5 11.31 -30.27 -4.33
C ALA A 5 9.85 -29.81 -4.45
N ARG A 6 8.94 -30.52 -3.77
CA ARG A 6 7.57 -30.09 -3.58
C ARG A 6 7.68 -28.70 -2.99
N TYR A 7 7.37 -27.69 -3.79
CA TYR A 7 7.26 -26.31 -3.32
C TYR A 7 6.08 -26.34 -2.35
N GLN A 8 6.38 -26.65 -1.08
CA GLN A 8 5.42 -26.61 -0.01
C GLN A 8 4.84 -25.21 -0.07
N SER A 9 3.58 -25.12 -0.46
CA SER A 9 2.77 -23.95 -0.21
C SER A 9 2.76 -23.82 1.31
N ARG A 10 3.75 -23.10 1.85
CA ARG A 10 3.85 -22.83 3.27
C ARG A 10 2.46 -22.37 3.68
N SER A 11 1.90 -23.17 4.58
CA SER A 11 0.64 -22.95 5.25
C SER A 11 0.42 -21.46 5.38
N ARG A 12 -0.72 -20.96 4.88
CA ARG A 12 -1.10 -19.55 4.96
C ARG A 12 -0.72 -19.09 6.36
N SER A 13 0.36 -18.30 6.48
CA SER A 13 0.58 -17.51 7.69
C SER A 13 -0.74 -16.78 7.86
N GLU A 14 -1.39 -17.01 9.00
CA GLU A 14 -2.55 -16.26 9.43
C GLU A 14 -2.26 -14.80 9.10
N ALA A 15 -2.99 -14.27 8.11
CA ALA A 15 -2.59 -13.03 7.48
C ALA A 15 -2.59 -11.97 8.59
N PRO A 16 -1.48 -11.26 8.84
CA PRO A 16 -1.39 -10.30 9.94
C PRO A 16 -2.26 -9.04 9.69
N PHE A 17 -3.17 -9.10 8.73
CA PHE A 17 -4.00 -8.02 8.24
C PHE A 17 -5.34 -8.58 7.72
N ASP A 18 -6.36 -7.72 7.70
CA ASP A 18 -7.65 -8.05 7.11
C ASP A 18 -7.51 -8.32 5.60
N VAL A 19 -7.95 -9.49 5.17
CA VAL A 19 -7.84 -9.94 3.78
C VAL A 19 -8.89 -9.32 2.85
N SER A 20 -9.83 -8.52 3.37
CA SER A 20 -10.78 -7.77 2.55
C SER A 20 -10.08 -6.72 1.68
N SER A 21 -10.75 -6.23 0.63
CA SER A 21 -10.20 -5.16 -0.23
C SER A 21 -9.82 -3.90 0.57
N ALA A 22 -10.53 -3.60 1.67
CA ALA A 22 -10.23 -2.47 2.54
C ALA A 22 -8.94 -2.69 3.35
N GLY A 23 -8.77 -3.89 3.91
CA GLY A 23 -7.56 -4.27 4.62
C GLY A 23 -6.33 -4.32 3.70
N VAL A 24 -6.49 -4.88 2.50
CA VAL A 24 -5.44 -4.87 1.46
C VAL A 24 -5.07 -3.45 1.04
N LEU A 25 -6.06 -2.58 0.80
CA LEU A 25 -5.79 -1.19 0.44
C LEU A 25 -5.07 -0.43 1.56
N ARG A 26 -5.37 -0.74 2.84
CA ARG A 26 -4.66 -0.18 3.98
C ARG A 26 -3.18 -0.57 3.98
N VAL A 27 -2.85 -1.84 3.69
CA VAL A 27 -1.47 -2.30 3.55
C VAL A 27 -0.78 -1.62 2.36
N VAL A 28 -1.44 -1.53 1.21
CA VAL A 28 -0.90 -0.85 0.02
C VAL A 28 -0.65 0.65 0.26
N SER A 29 -1.48 1.28 1.09
CA SER A 29 -1.36 2.71 1.42
C SER A 29 -0.29 3.01 2.47
N ASP A 30 0.15 2.01 3.24
CA ASP A 30 1.19 2.19 4.25
C ASP A 30 2.57 2.31 3.58
N SER A 31 3.16 3.50 3.71
CA SER A 31 4.49 3.81 3.21
C SER A 31 5.60 2.91 3.77
N ARG A 32 5.40 2.32 4.94
CA ARG A 32 6.39 1.44 5.60
C ARG A 32 6.40 0.03 5.02
N THR A 33 5.34 -0.37 4.31
CA THR A 33 5.19 -1.71 3.75
C THR A 33 5.06 -1.64 2.23
N PRO A 34 6.17 -1.48 1.49
CA PRO A 34 6.12 -1.43 0.04
C PRO A 34 5.61 -2.76 -0.54
N VAL A 35 4.53 -2.68 -1.29
CA VAL A 35 3.89 -3.82 -1.96
C VAL A 35 4.40 -3.95 -3.39
N PHE A 36 4.64 -5.20 -3.81
CA PHE A 36 5.08 -5.53 -5.16
C PHE A 36 4.19 -6.60 -5.78
N LEU A 37 3.93 -6.44 -7.08
CA LEU A 37 3.38 -7.47 -7.96
C LEU A 37 4.53 -8.12 -8.72
N THR A 38 4.70 -9.42 -8.57
CA THR A 38 5.55 -10.22 -9.44
C THR A 38 4.70 -10.99 -10.44
N VAL A 39 4.93 -10.75 -11.73
CA VAL A 39 4.37 -11.53 -12.84
C VAL A 39 5.46 -12.43 -13.38
N HIS A 40 5.36 -13.74 -13.19
CA HIS A 40 6.32 -14.68 -13.75
C HIS A 40 6.07 -14.89 -15.24
N ALA A 41 7.10 -15.29 -15.99
CA ALA A 41 6.99 -15.67 -17.40
C ALA A 41 5.94 -16.77 -17.67
N SER A 42 5.63 -17.59 -16.66
CA SER A 42 4.54 -18.57 -16.69
C SER A 42 3.13 -17.96 -16.61
N GLY A 43 2.99 -16.63 -16.55
CA GLY A 43 1.73 -15.92 -16.34
C GLY A 43 1.27 -15.88 -14.88
N ARG A 44 1.99 -16.54 -13.96
CA ARG A 44 1.63 -16.57 -12.55
C ARG A 44 1.87 -15.20 -11.90
N ARG A 45 0.84 -14.69 -11.24
CA ARG A 45 0.87 -13.40 -10.54
C ARG A 45 0.88 -13.58 -9.03
N ARG A 46 1.76 -12.87 -8.34
CA ARG A 46 1.86 -12.84 -6.88
C ARG A 46 2.05 -11.43 -6.38
N TYR A 47 1.16 -11.00 -5.49
CA TYR A 47 1.29 -9.77 -4.74
C TYR A 47 1.90 -10.08 -3.36
N GLY A 48 2.78 -9.22 -2.88
CA GLY A 48 3.31 -9.36 -1.54
C GLY A 48 4.17 -8.18 -1.10
N TYR A 49 4.51 -8.19 0.18
CA TYR A 49 5.41 -7.21 0.79
C TYR A 49 6.38 -7.93 1.73
N TRP A 50 7.50 -7.27 2.02
CA TRP A 50 8.42 -7.74 3.04
C TRP A 50 7.90 -7.33 4.42
N GLN A 51 7.69 -8.29 5.31
CA GLN A 51 7.42 -8.02 6.71
C GLN A 51 8.75 -7.96 7.46
N PRO A 52 9.14 -6.80 8.04
CA PRO A 52 10.31 -6.70 8.89
C PRO A 52 10.21 -7.66 10.07
N TYR A 53 11.35 -8.12 10.56
CA TYR A 53 11.39 -8.94 11.76
C TYR A 53 11.07 -8.09 13.00
N ASP A 54 10.20 -8.61 13.85
CA ASP A 54 9.80 -8.06 15.13
C ASP A 54 10.22 -9.02 16.24
N SER A 55 11.14 -8.54 17.09
CA SER A 55 11.70 -9.32 18.21
C SER A 55 10.70 -9.53 19.35
N ALA A 56 9.70 -8.65 19.51
CA ALA A 56 8.72 -8.77 20.59
C ALA A 56 7.73 -9.91 20.33
N THR A 57 7.36 -10.11 19.06
CA THR A 57 6.47 -11.20 18.64
C THR A 57 7.23 -12.41 18.07
N ASN A 58 8.55 -12.29 17.90
CA ASN A 58 9.42 -13.27 17.24
C ASN A 58 8.89 -13.69 15.84
N ARG A 59 8.35 -12.72 15.09
CA ARG A 59 7.72 -12.92 13.78
C ARG A 59 8.30 -11.95 12.74
N GLY A 60 8.05 -12.22 11.47
CA GLY A 60 8.53 -11.40 10.35
C GLY A 60 9.86 -11.90 9.78
N GLY A 61 10.57 -11.04 9.06
CA GLY A 61 11.73 -11.45 8.27
C GLY A 61 11.35 -12.32 7.07
N CYS A 62 10.13 -12.15 6.54
CA CYS A 62 9.60 -12.96 5.45
C CYS A 62 8.73 -12.15 4.50
N TYR A 63 8.51 -12.69 3.30
CA TYR A 63 7.52 -12.15 2.38
C TYR A 63 6.13 -12.62 2.77
N VAL A 64 5.21 -11.67 2.93
CA VAL A 64 3.80 -11.92 3.15
C VAL A 64 3.06 -11.80 1.83
N ALA A 65 2.31 -12.83 1.47
CA ALA A 65 1.51 -12.84 0.25
C ALA A 65 0.18 -12.13 0.49
N LEU A 66 -0.19 -11.22 -0.42
CA LEU A 66 -1.51 -10.61 -0.44
C LEU A 66 -2.49 -11.45 -1.27
N PRO A 67 -3.80 -11.41 -0.97
CA PRO A 67 -4.82 -12.06 -1.78
C PRO A 67 -4.84 -11.48 -3.20
N THR A 68 -4.37 -12.26 -4.19
CA THR A 68 -4.35 -11.84 -5.60
C THR A 68 -5.70 -11.33 -6.12
N PRO A 69 -6.86 -11.98 -5.82
CA PRO A 69 -8.15 -11.50 -6.33
C PRO A 69 -8.51 -10.09 -5.83
N GLU A 70 -8.17 -9.77 -4.58
CA GLU A 70 -8.46 -8.46 -3.99
C GLU A 70 -7.55 -7.38 -4.55
N CYS A 71 -6.26 -7.68 -4.75
CA CYS A 71 -5.34 -6.77 -5.41
C CYS A 71 -5.76 -6.49 -6.87
N ASP A 72 -6.13 -7.53 -7.61
CA ASP A 72 -6.61 -7.40 -8.98
C ASP A 72 -7.90 -6.58 -9.04
N ARG A 73 -8.82 -6.79 -8.08
CA ARG A 73 -10.03 -5.99 -7.94
C ARG A 73 -9.71 -4.52 -7.71
N LEU A 74 -8.83 -4.19 -6.76
CA LEU A 74 -8.40 -2.81 -6.50
C LEU A 74 -7.76 -2.16 -7.72
N TYR A 75 -6.97 -2.91 -8.49
CA TYR A 75 -6.40 -2.43 -9.75
C TYR A 75 -7.49 -2.16 -10.80
N SER A 76 -8.43 -3.09 -10.98
CA SER A 76 -9.54 -2.94 -11.93
C SER A 76 -10.51 -1.80 -11.57
N GLU A 77 -10.69 -1.53 -10.27
CA GLU A 77 -11.47 -0.41 -9.75
C GLU A 77 -10.71 0.92 -9.82
N GLY A 78 -9.45 0.93 -10.30
CA GLY A 78 -8.62 2.13 -10.36
C GLY A 78 -8.21 2.68 -8.99
N ARG A 79 -8.28 1.86 -7.94
CA ARG A 79 -7.92 2.21 -6.55
C ARG A 79 -6.46 1.90 -6.23
N ALA A 80 -5.82 1.08 -7.05
CA ALA A 80 -4.39 0.82 -7.00
C ALA A 80 -3.79 0.99 -8.40
N THR A 81 -2.54 1.45 -8.47
CA THR A 81 -1.78 1.60 -9.71
C THR A 81 -0.49 0.81 -9.64
N LEU A 82 -0.02 0.39 -10.82
CA LEU A 82 1.29 -0.23 -10.98
C LEU A 82 2.28 0.88 -11.41
N GLY A 83 3.41 0.95 -10.70
CA GLY A 83 4.52 1.79 -11.08
C GLY A 83 5.36 1.15 -12.20
N GLU A 84 6.55 1.70 -12.39
CA GLU A 84 7.48 1.27 -13.44
C GLU A 84 7.77 -0.24 -13.37
N PRO A 85 7.68 -0.97 -14.50
CA PRO A 85 8.10 -2.36 -14.59
C PRO A 85 9.62 -2.52 -14.41
N LEU A 86 10.00 -3.37 -13.47
CA LEU A 86 11.34 -3.96 -13.41
C LEU A 86 11.31 -5.32 -14.10
N VAL A 87 11.80 -5.38 -15.34
CA VAL A 87 11.79 -6.58 -16.18
C VAL A 87 13.05 -7.40 -15.94
N ASP A 88 12.88 -8.67 -15.62
CA ASP A 88 13.93 -9.68 -15.74
C ASP A 88 13.47 -10.82 -16.65
N HIS A 89 14.39 -11.71 -17.03
CA HIS A 89 14.09 -12.78 -17.99
C HIS A 89 13.02 -13.77 -17.49
N ALA A 90 12.87 -13.94 -16.18
CA ALA A 90 11.97 -14.94 -15.59
C ALA A 90 10.67 -14.33 -15.05
N LYS A 91 10.63 -13.02 -14.80
CA LYS A 91 9.50 -12.29 -14.22
C LYS A 91 9.61 -10.79 -14.49
N THR A 92 8.48 -10.11 -14.37
CA THR A 92 8.38 -8.65 -14.28
C THR A 92 7.84 -8.28 -12.91
N THR A 93 8.50 -7.33 -12.24
CA THR A 93 8.07 -6.84 -10.93
C THR A 93 7.58 -5.41 -11.04
N TYR A 94 6.42 -5.12 -10.49
CA TYR A 94 5.82 -3.79 -10.44
C TYR A 94 5.69 -3.36 -8.99
N ARG A 95 5.99 -2.10 -8.69
CA ARG A 95 5.62 -1.52 -7.40
C ARG A 95 4.13 -1.18 -7.43
N VAL A 96 3.38 -1.67 -6.44
CA VAL A 96 1.96 -1.35 -6.29
C VAL A 96 1.84 -0.11 -5.41
N ARG A 97 0.99 0.83 -5.82
CA ARG A 97 0.70 2.06 -5.06
C ARG A 97 -0.81 2.27 -4.97
N PRO A 98 -1.30 2.96 -3.93
CA PRO A 98 -2.67 3.44 -3.96
C PRO A 98 -2.82 4.43 -5.11
N ALA A 99 -3.96 4.39 -5.80
CA ALA A 99 -4.26 5.41 -6.77
C ALA A 99 -4.41 6.77 -6.07
N PRO A 100 -4.00 7.88 -6.71
CA PRO A 100 -4.25 9.20 -6.16
C PRO A 100 -5.76 9.38 -6.01
N SER A 101 -6.24 9.61 -4.78
CA SER A 101 -7.59 10.12 -4.62
C SER A 101 -7.65 11.50 -5.26
N PRO A 102 -8.73 11.87 -5.98
CA PRO A 102 -8.99 13.25 -6.30
C PRO A 102 -8.91 14.05 -5.00
N VAL A 103 -7.90 14.89 -4.87
CA VAL A 103 -7.73 15.75 -3.69
C VAL A 103 -8.85 16.78 -3.78
N ALA A 104 -9.85 16.68 -2.91
CA ALA A 104 -10.75 17.80 -2.70
C ALA A 104 -9.88 18.97 -2.21
N PRO A 105 -10.00 20.17 -2.80
CA PRO A 105 -9.16 21.30 -2.43
C PRO A 105 -9.27 21.55 -0.93
N VAL A 106 -8.12 21.50 -0.25
CA VAL A 106 -7.99 21.83 1.18
C VAL A 106 -8.38 23.30 1.32
N ARG A 107 -9.54 23.59 1.90
CA ARG A 107 -9.86 24.95 2.34
C ARG A 107 -9.02 25.24 3.56
N ILE A 108 -7.94 26.00 3.39
CA ILE A 108 -7.21 26.59 4.51
C ILE A 108 -8.10 27.70 5.07
N PRO A 109 -8.59 27.61 6.33
CA PRO A 109 -9.31 28.71 6.93
C PRO A 109 -8.32 29.86 7.18
N VAL A 110 -8.39 30.91 6.35
CA VAL A 110 -7.72 32.18 6.64
C VAL A 110 -8.54 32.85 7.74
N ALA A 111 -8.00 32.90 8.95
CA ALA A 111 -8.60 33.67 10.03
C ALA A 111 -8.71 35.13 9.61
N SER A 112 -9.93 35.67 9.56
CA SER A 112 -10.15 37.10 9.36
C SER A 112 -9.67 37.84 10.60
N VAL A 113 -8.64 38.68 10.46
CA VAL A 113 -8.17 39.57 11.53
C VAL A 113 -9.29 40.58 11.82
N PRO A 114 -9.84 40.67 13.05
CA PRO A 114 -10.88 41.64 13.36
C PRO A 114 -10.28 43.05 13.40
N ALA A 115 -10.85 43.94 12.58
CA ALA A 115 -10.59 45.38 12.61
C ALA A 115 -11.26 46.00 13.85
N ALA A 116 -10.60 45.95 15.00
CA ALA A 116 -11.07 46.64 16.19
C ALA A 116 -9.88 47.22 16.98
N ALA A 117 -9.28 48.28 16.45
CA ALA A 117 -8.47 49.22 17.24
C ALA A 117 -8.34 50.56 16.50
N MET A 118 -9.44 51.26 16.26
CA MET A 118 -9.37 52.70 16.01
C MET A 118 -10.59 53.38 16.63
N ALA A 119 -10.53 53.63 17.93
CA ALA A 119 -11.42 54.56 18.61
C ALA A 119 -10.66 55.88 18.80
N PRO A 120 -11.13 57.02 18.24
CA PRO A 120 -10.56 58.32 18.57
C PRO A 120 -11.03 58.72 19.97
N ARG A 121 -10.09 59.01 20.86
CA ARG A 121 -10.39 59.73 22.11
C ARG A 121 -10.63 61.20 21.78
N LEU A 122 -11.89 61.63 21.82
CA LEU A 122 -12.24 63.02 22.05
C LEU A 122 -11.95 63.34 23.52
N ALA A 123 -11.17 64.39 23.76
CA ALA A 123 -11.15 65.11 25.03
C ALA A 123 -11.27 66.61 24.71
N ALA A 124 -12.15 67.24 25.50
CA ALA A 124 -12.61 68.62 25.44
C ALA A 124 -11.54 69.64 25.88
#